data_AF-A0A383EXE1-F1
#
_entry.id   AF-A0A383EXE1-F1
#
_cell.length_a   1.000
_cell.length_b   1.000
_cell.length_c   1.000
_cell.angle_alpha   90.00
_cell.angle_beta   90.00
_cell.angle_gamma   90.00
#
_symmetry.space_group_name_H-M   'P 1'
#
loop_
_entity.id
_entity.type
_entity.pdbx_description
1 polymer ?
#
loop_
_entity_poly.entity_id
_entity_poly.type
_entity_poly.pdbx_seq_one_letter_code
_entity_poly.pdbx_strand_id
1 'polypeptide(L)'
;GLIEKSFNAGGNRNKINLLVDEPSNSLVLTGAEKSVAAAGSVIRELDSGNREKPMELRILELRAAEVTKVAPLVTELFTALMKDRHGENYLPKSKIISDEAANRLIITGQLDEIEEIDKLVKQLDSTTRQSAGNRIFKIRAGDAKKISDVINRTFVTIDSQGKTRPRLNVAADEISNLLIVAGTPEDILAVGMLVEQLDVGNPLVPKDLKVIELPHAEGEKLAQLAGRV
;
A
#
# COMPACT_ATOMS: atom_id res chain seq x y z
N GLY A 1 0.99 -53.09 -1.09
CA GLY A 1 1.95 -54.04 -1.69
C GLY A 1 3.27 -53.30 -1.84
N LEU A 2 4.40 -53.93 -1.59
CA LEU A 2 5.70 -53.25 -1.64
C LEU A 2 6.04 -52.88 -3.08
N ILE A 3 6.32 -51.60 -3.32
CA ILE A 3 6.74 -51.10 -4.63
C ILE A 3 8.26 -51.02 -4.62
N GLU A 4 8.91 -51.76 -5.51
CA GLU A 4 10.36 -51.75 -5.67
C GLU A 4 10.76 -50.75 -6.77
N LYS A 5 11.60 -49.77 -6.43
CA LYS A 5 12.23 -48.88 -7.42
C LYS A 5 13.75 -48.91 -7.23
N SER A 6 14.47 -49.38 -8.23
CA SER A 6 15.93 -49.38 -8.26
C SER A 6 16.43 -48.08 -8.87
N PHE A 7 17.22 -47.30 -8.10
CA PHE A 7 17.82 -46.06 -8.56
C PHE A 7 19.30 -46.29 -8.88
N ASN A 8 19.70 -46.07 -10.13
CA ASN A 8 21.07 -46.30 -10.59
C ASN A 8 21.84 -44.96 -10.57
N ALA A 9 22.39 -44.59 -9.41
CA ALA A 9 23.37 -43.50 -9.34
C ALA A 9 24.70 -44.03 -9.90
N GLY A 10 25.24 -43.38 -10.93
CA GLY A 10 26.29 -43.92 -11.82
C GLY A 10 27.52 -44.54 -11.15
N GLY A 11 28.18 -45.44 -11.91
CA GLY A 11 29.48 -46.01 -11.57
C GLY A 11 29.47 -47.24 -10.66
N ASN A 12 28.83 -48.33 -11.09
CA ASN A 12 28.99 -49.76 -10.74
C ASN A 12 29.47 -50.23 -9.34
N ARG A 13 29.37 -49.44 -8.26
CA ARG A 13 29.69 -49.91 -6.88
C ARG A 13 28.76 -49.44 -5.76
N ASN A 14 27.81 -48.53 -6.02
CA ASN A 14 26.90 -48.02 -4.97
C ASN A 14 25.43 -48.13 -5.40
N LYS A 15 24.92 -49.36 -5.59
CA LYS A 15 23.48 -49.59 -5.72
C LYS A 15 22.83 -49.58 -4.34
N ILE A 16 21.79 -48.79 -4.17
CA ILE A 16 20.90 -48.81 -3.01
C ILE A 16 19.52 -49.23 -3.53
N ASN A 17 18.91 -50.21 -2.87
CA ASN A 17 17.52 -50.57 -3.10
C ASN A 17 16.65 -49.86 -2.05
N LEU A 18 15.57 -49.24 -2.51
CA LEU A 18 14.62 -48.53 -1.69
C LEU A 18 13.26 -49.22 -1.80
N LEU A 19 12.71 -49.61 -0.64
CA LEU A 19 11.35 -50.13 -0.53
C LEU A 19 10.52 -49.12 0.24
N VAL A 20 9.32 -48.83 -0.28
CA VAL A 20 8.34 -47.97 0.38
C VAL A 20 7.32 -48.86 1.08
N ASP A 21 7.19 -48.70 2.40
CA ASP A 21 6.13 -49.29 3.19
C ASP A 21 5.05 -48.23 3.45
N GLU A 22 4.09 -48.14 2.53
CA GLU A 22 3.00 -47.16 2.58
C GLU A 22 2.16 -47.23 3.87
N PRO A 23 1.76 -48.41 4.39
CA PRO A 23 0.97 -48.51 5.62
C PRO A 23 1.63 -47.89 6.86
N SER A 24 2.96 -47.95 6.95
CA SER A 24 3.71 -47.39 8.08
C SER A 24 4.41 -46.07 7.74
N ASN A 25 4.18 -45.53 6.53
CA ASN A 25 4.87 -44.37 5.99
C ASN A 25 6.40 -44.41 6.20
N SER A 26 7.00 -45.58 5.97
CA SER A 26 8.41 -45.84 6.23
C SER A 26 9.17 -46.22 4.95
N LEU A 27 10.45 -45.83 4.90
CA LEU A 27 11.37 -46.16 3.81
C LEU A 27 12.41 -47.17 4.30
N VAL A 28 12.51 -48.31 3.62
CA VAL A 28 13.52 -49.33 3.91
C VAL A 28 14.64 -49.22 2.87
N LEU A 29 15.84 -48.85 3.34
CA LEU A 29 17.05 -48.70 2.53
C LEU A 29 17.93 -49.93 2.69
N THR A 30 18.34 -50.54 1.59
CA THR A 30 19.28 -51.67 1.60
C THR A 30 20.43 -51.42 0.62
N GLY A 31 21.66 -51.62 1.07
CA GLY A 31 22.86 -51.34 0.27
C GLY A 31 24.12 -51.27 1.13
N ALA A 32 25.23 -50.80 0.54
CA ALA A 32 26.47 -50.58 1.28
C ALA A 32 26.29 -49.50 2.37
N GLU A 33 26.90 -49.71 3.54
CA GLU A 33 26.75 -48.85 4.73
C GLU A 33 26.95 -47.36 4.44
N LYS A 34 28.03 -47.01 3.72
CA LYS A 34 28.32 -45.62 3.32
C LYS A 34 27.22 -45.00 2.46
N SER A 35 26.64 -45.79 1.56
CA SER A 35 25.60 -45.36 0.62
C SER A 35 24.26 -45.20 1.35
N VAL A 36 23.91 -46.12 2.24
CA VAL A 36 22.72 -46.03 3.10
C VAL A 36 22.82 -44.83 4.05
N ALA A 37 24.00 -44.60 4.66
CA ALA A 37 24.22 -43.44 5.52
C ALA A 37 24.08 -42.10 4.78
N ALA A 38 24.61 -42.01 3.55
CA ALA A 38 24.46 -40.83 2.70
C ALA A 38 23.00 -40.60 2.31
N ALA A 39 22.31 -41.63 1.80
CA ALA A 39 20.89 -41.55 1.43
C ALA A 39 20.00 -41.20 2.64
N GLY A 40 20.25 -41.78 3.81
CA GLY A 40 19.52 -41.48 5.03
C GLY A 40 19.76 -40.06 5.57
N SER A 41 20.86 -39.41 5.20
CA SER A 41 21.10 -37.99 5.53
C SER A 41 20.28 -37.08 4.62
N VAL A 42 20.29 -37.35 3.31
CA VAL A 42 19.45 -36.62 2.32
C VAL A 42 17.96 -36.79 2.63
N ILE A 43 17.51 -38.01 2.94
CA ILE A 43 16.10 -38.26 3.29
C ILE A 43 15.70 -37.50 4.56
N ARG A 44 16.56 -37.45 5.58
CA ARG A 44 16.28 -36.67 6.81
C ARG A 44 16.24 -35.17 6.55
N GLU A 45 17.12 -34.67 5.69
CA GLU A 45 17.11 -33.27 5.27
C GLU A 45 15.81 -32.94 4.52
N LEU A 46 15.35 -33.82 3.63
CA LEU A 46 14.08 -33.68 2.91
C LEU A 46 12.85 -33.81 3.82
N ASP A 47 12.87 -34.73 4.80
CA ASP A 47 11.79 -34.93 5.79
C ASP A 47 11.64 -33.70 6.72
N SER A 48 12.75 -33.03 7.03
CA SER A 48 12.73 -31.81 7.85
C SER A 48 12.05 -30.61 7.16
N GLY A 49 11.90 -30.62 5.84
CA GLY A 49 11.21 -29.59 5.07
C GLY A 49 9.68 -29.63 5.14
N ASN A 50 9.09 -30.69 5.69
CA ASN A 50 7.64 -30.92 5.66
C ASN A 50 6.97 -31.00 7.05
N ARG A 51 7.64 -30.51 8.11
CA ARG A 51 6.91 -30.18 9.34
C ARG A 51 5.94 -29.06 8.99
N GLU A 52 4.67 -29.41 8.80
CA GLU A 52 3.61 -28.45 8.51
C GLU A 52 3.68 -27.35 9.58
N LYS A 53 4.13 -26.16 9.18
CA LYS A 53 4.03 -24.99 10.04
C LYS A 53 2.57 -24.88 10.46
N PRO A 54 2.29 -24.60 11.75
CA PRO A 54 0.92 -24.51 12.22
C PRO A 54 0.16 -23.49 11.37
N MET A 55 -1.04 -23.86 10.96
CA MET A 55 -1.94 -22.91 10.31
C MET A 55 -2.48 -21.96 11.36
N GLU A 56 -2.42 -20.67 11.08
CA GLU A 56 -2.99 -19.63 11.91
C GLU A 56 -4.21 -19.00 11.24
N LEU A 57 -5.05 -18.35 12.03
CA LEU A 57 -6.16 -17.55 11.56
C LEU A 57 -5.89 -16.07 11.88
N ARG A 58 -6.10 -15.20 10.88
CA ARG A 58 -5.97 -13.75 11.01
C ARG A 58 -7.21 -13.07 10.46
N ILE A 59 -7.73 -12.09 11.21
CA ILE A 59 -8.83 -11.23 10.76
C ILE A 59 -8.26 -9.83 10.51
N LEU A 60 -8.47 -9.29 9.32
CA LEU A 60 -8.04 -7.95 8.91
C LEU A 60 -9.24 -7.10 8.52
N GLU A 61 -9.49 -6.04 9.28
CA GLU A 61 -10.56 -5.07 9.00
C GLU A 61 -10.05 -4.02 7.99
N LEU A 62 -10.84 -3.76 6.95
CA LEU A 62 -10.52 -2.73 5.95
C LEU A 62 -11.19 -1.41 6.33
N ARG A 63 -10.47 -0.29 6.17
CA ARG A 63 -10.96 1.02 6.60
C ARG A 63 -11.52 1.87 5.46
N ALA A 64 -11.03 1.71 4.24
CA ALA A 64 -11.52 2.47 3.10
C ALA A 64 -11.82 1.62 1.87
N ALA A 65 -11.09 0.54 1.68
CA ALA A 65 -11.36 -0.34 0.56
C ALA A 65 -12.52 -1.30 0.87
N GLU A 66 -13.35 -1.56 -0.14
CA GLU A 66 -14.41 -2.58 -0.07
C GLU A 66 -13.79 -3.97 -0.18
N VAL A 67 -14.12 -4.85 0.76
CA VAL A 67 -13.57 -6.22 0.83
C VAL A 67 -13.84 -7.03 -0.44
N THR A 68 -14.99 -6.82 -1.09
CA THR A 68 -15.37 -7.49 -2.35
C THR A 68 -14.44 -7.15 -3.52
N LYS A 69 -13.83 -5.96 -3.49
CA LYS A 69 -12.86 -5.50 -4.50
C LYS A 69 -11.44 -5.91 -4.13
N VAL A 70 -11.10 -5.87 -2.84
CA VAL A 70 -9.74 -6.17 -2.36
C VAL A 70 -9.43 -7.66 -2.36
N ALA A 71 -10.37 -8.50 -1.91
CA ALA A 71 -10.16 -9.95 -1.80
C ALA A 71 -9.63 -10.61 -3.09
N PRO A 72 -10.25 -10.39 -4.28
CA PRO A 72 -9.75 -10.99 -5.52
C PRO A 72 -8.38 -10.46 -5.92
N LEU A 73 -8.13 -9.15 -5.79
CA LEU A 73 -6.83 -8.54 -6.11
C LEU A 73 -5.71 -9.09 -5.22
N VAL A 74 -5.95 -9.18 -3.91
CA VAL A 74 -4.97 -9.71 -2.96
C VAL A 74 -4.66 -11.17 -3.29
N THR A 75 -5.68 -11.98 -3.57
CA THR A 75 -5.51 -13.40 -3.92
C THR A 75 -4.65 -13.56 -5.17
N GLU A 76 -4.91 -12.77 -6.21
CA GLU A 76 -4.16 -12.80 -7.47
C GLU A 76 -2.70 -12.37 -7.27
N LEU A 77 -2.47 -11.21 -6.66
CA LEU A 77 -1.14 -10.67 -6.41
C LEU A 77 -0.30 -11.59 -5.53
N PHE A 78 -0.90 -12.10 -4.46
CA PHE A 78 -0.24 -13.03 -3.56
C PHE A 78 0.15 -14.32 -4.26
N THR A 79 -0.75 -14.90 -5.07
CA THR A 79 -0.45 -16.12 -5.83
C THR A 79 0.69 -15.89 -6.82
N ALA A 80 0.71 -14.74 -7.51
CA ALA A 80 1.78 -14.38 -8.43
C ALA A 80 3.13 -14.24 -7.70
N LEU A 81 3.17 -13.54 -6.56
CA LEU A 81 4.39 -13.36 -5.76
C LEU A 81 4.93 -14.69 -5.23
N MET A 82 4.05 -15.60 -4.80
CA MET A 82 4.47 -16.89 -4.28
C MET A 82 5.02 -17.80 -5.38
N LYS A 83 4.43 -17.77 -6.58
CA LYS A 83 4.98 -18.48 -7.75
C LYS A 83 6.33 -17.93 -8.19
N ASP A 84 6.54 -16.61 -8.12
CA ASP A 84 7.83 -15.99 -8.43
C ASP A 84 8.92 -16.44 -7.44
N ARG A 85 8.61 -16.50 -6.14
CA ARG A 85 9.58 -16.88 -5.09
C ARG A 85 9.86 -18.37 -5.00
N HIS A 86 8.84 -19.21 -5.17
CA HIS A 86 8.93 -20.66 -4.92
C HIS A 86 8.82 -21.53 -6.18
N GLY A 87 8.67 -20.90 -7.35
CA GLY A 87 8.52 -21.55 -8.65
C GLY A 87 7.05 -21.71 -9.08
N GLU A 88 6.84 -21.89 -10.39
CA GLU A 88 5.51 -21.92 -11.02
C GLU A 88 4.53 -22.95 -10.42
N ASN A 89 5.06 -24.05 -9.88
CA ASN A 89 4.29 -25.14 -9.28
C ASN A 89 3.97 -24.92 -7.79
N TYR A 90 4.32 -23.76 -7.22
CA TYR A 90 3.94 -23.46 -5.85
C TYR A 90 2.43 -23.23 -5.75
N LEU A 91 1.77 -24.05 -4.94
CA LEU A 91 0.38 -23.83 -4.55
C LEU A 91 0.38 -23.22 -3.15
N PRO A 92 -0.16 -21.99 -2.98
CA PRO A 92 -0.27 -21.40 -1.67
C PRO A 92 -1.16 -22.25 -0.75
N LYS A 93 -0.72 -22.41 0.50
CA LYS A 93 -1.47 -23.16 1.53
C LYS A 93 -2.43 -22.25 2.31
N SER A 94 -2.46 -20.96 1.97
CA SER A 94 -3.36 -19.98 2.55
C SER A 94 -4.71 -19.94 1.85
N LYS A 95 -5.77 -19.67 2.63
CA LYS A 95 -7.13 -19.39 2.16
C LYS A 95 -7.53 -17.99 2.61
N ILE A 96 -8.10 -17.22 1.69
CA ILE A 96 -8.61 -15.86 1.93
C ILE A 96 -10.12 -15.89 1.74
N ILE A 97 -10.86 -15.38 2.73
CA ILE A 97 -12.32 -15.30 2.72
C ILE A 97 -12.72 -13.85 3.01
N SER A 98 -13.63 -13.31 2.20
CA SER A 98 -14.23 -12.00 2.43
C SER A 98 -15.49 -12.12 3.29
N ASP A 99 -15.56 -11.33 4.35
CA ASP A 99 -16.77 -11.08 5.14
C ASP A 99 -17.28 -9.68 4.79
N GLU A 100 -18.24 -9.62 3.88
CA GLU A 100 -18.82 -8.38 3.34
C GLU A 100 -19.62 -7.61 4.39
N ALA A 101 -20.33 -8.32 5.26
CA ALA A 101 -21.19 -7.71 6.28
C ALA A 101 -20.36 -6.90 7.29
N ALA A 102 -19.15 -7.37 7.60
CA ALA A 102 -18.22 -6.71 8.51
C ALA A 102 -17.03 -6.01 7.81
N ASN A 103 -17.03 -5.91 6.47
CA ASN A 103 -15.96 -5.36 5.63
C ASN A 103 -14.54 -5.79 6.05
N ARG A 104 -14.32 -7.11 6.19
CA ARG A 104 -13.06 -7.67 6.69
C ARG A 104 -12.63 -8.93 5.94
N LEU A 105 -11.32 -9.17 5.91
CA LEU A 105 -10.73 -10.40 5.37
C LEU A 105 -10.42 -11.37 6.50
N ILE A 106 -10.80 -12.63 6.30
CA ILE A 106 -10.44 -13.75 7.16
C ILE A 106 -9.43 -14.59 6.38
N ILE A 107 -8.23 -14.73 6.94
CA ILE A 107 -7.11 -15.42 6.31
C ILE A 107 -6.75 -16.61 7.19
N THR A 108 -6.59 -17.79 6.58
CA THR A 108 -6.01 -18.95 7.25
C THR A 108 -4.82 -19.46 6.46
N GLY A 109 -3.68 -19.70 7.08
CA GLY A 109 -2.46 -20.10 6.36
C GLY A 109 -1.25 -20.20 7.27
N GLN A 110 -0.08 -20.42 6.68
CA GLN A 110 1.18 -20.36 7.44
C GLN A 110 1.52 -18.90 7.79
N LEU A 111 2.25 -18.68 8.89
CA LEU A 111 2.55 -17.34 9.40
C LEU A 111 3.24 -16.45 8.35
N ASP A 112 4.18 -17.00 7.59
CA ASP A 112 4.88 -16.32 6.50
C ASP A 112 3.96 -15.90 5.35
N GLU A 113 3.02 -16.77 4.96
CA GLU A 113 2.00 -16.44 3.97
C GLU A 113 1.06 -15.34 4.48
N ILE A 114 0.61 -15.44 5.74
CA ILE A 114 -0.29 -14.46 6.37
C ILE A 114 0.38 -13.08 6.44
N GLU A 115 1.66 -13.00 6.80
CA GLU A 115 2.39 -11.73 6.87
C GLU A 115 2.53 -11.05 5.50
N GLU A 116 2.74 -11.82 4.43
CA GLU A 116 2.77 -11.26 3.07
C GLU A 116 1.38 -10.78 2.63
N ILE A 117 0.33 -11.54 2.93
CA ILE A 117 -1.06 -11.12 2.65
C ILE A 117 -1.39 -9.83 3.41
N ASP A 118 -1.03 -9.73 4.70
CA ASP A 118 -1.25 -8.55 5.53
C ASP A 118 -0.58 -7.29 4.94
N LYS A 119 0.66 -7.41 4.44
CA LYS A 119 1.35 -6.30 3.76
C LYS A 119 0.59 -5.83 2.52
N LEU A 120 0.15 -6.76 1.66
CA LEU A 120 -0.60 -6.44 0.45
C LEU A 120 -1.93 -5.74 0.78
N VAL A 121 -2.67 -6.28 1.75
CA VAL A 121 -3.94 -5.71 2.22
C VAL A 121 -3.74 -4.29 2.71
N LYS A 122 -2.72 -4.04 3.53
CA LYS A 122 -2.40 -2.69 4.04
C LYS A 122 -2.06 -1.71 2.92
N GLN A 123 -1.27 -2.15 1.94
CA GLN A 123 -0.91 -1.32 0.79
C GLN A 123 -2.15 -0.95 -0.03
N LEU A 124 -3.01 -1.92 -0.34
CA LEU A 124 -4.23 -1.69 -1.11
C LEU A 124 -5.23 -0.80 -0.34
N ASP A 125 -5.49 -1.07 0.94
CA ASP A 125 -6.40 -0.23 1.76
C ASP A 125 -5.85 1.19 1.96
N SER A 126 -4.52 1.36 2.07
CA SER A 126 -3.91 2.70 2.13
C SER A 126 -3.99 3.46 0.80
N THR A 127 -3.83 2.77 -0.33
CA THR A 127 -3.94 3.35 -1.66
C THR A 127 -5.39 3.75 -1.93
N THR A 128 -6.35 2.89 -1.56
CA THR A 128 -7.75 3.25 -1.59
C THR A 128 -8.05 4.41 -0.65
N ARG A 129 -7.53 4.48 0.59
CA ARG A 129 -7.69 5.67 1.44
C ARG A 129 -7.23 6.96 0.76
N GLN A 130 -6.12 6.92 0.03
CA GLN A 130 -5.61 8.07 -0.72
C GLN A 130 -6.45 8.41 -1.96
N SER A 131 -7.17 7.42 -2.50
CA SER A 131 -8.07 7.53 -3.66
C SER A 131 -9.56 7.72 -3.27
N ALA A 132 -9.94 7.44 -2.01
CA ALA A 132 -11.30 7.38 -1.46
C ALA A 132 -11.89 8.77 -1.22
N GLY A 133 -11.58 9.68 -2.11
CA GLY A 133 -12.09 11.03 -2.16
C GLY A 133 -11.32 12.02 -1.32
N ASN A 134 -10.63 11.63 -0.23
CA ASN A 134 -10.03 12.62 0.67
C ASN A 134 -8.49 12.62 0.61
N ARG A 135 -7.90 13.79 0.32
CA ARG A 135 -6.45 14.03 0.31
C ARG A 135 -6.10 15.25 1.15
N ILE A 136 -5.03 15.13 1.94
CA ILE A 136 -4.48 16.24 2.73
C ILE A 136 -3.22 16.75 2.03
N PHE A 137 -3.17 18.05 1.77
CA PHE A 137 -2.00 18.75 1.26
C PHE A 137 -1.45 19.67 2.37
N LYS A 138 -0.15 19.59 2.61
CA LYS A 138 0.54 20.49 3.53
C LYS A 138 1.11 21.66 2.74
N ILE A 139 0.66 22.88 3.05
CA ILE A 139 1.08 24.10 2.38
C ILE A 139 2.33 24.66 3.08
N ARG A 140 3.36 25.00 2.31
CA ARG A 140 4.69 25.38 2.79
C ARG A 140 4.93 26.89 2.76
N ALA A 141 4.70 27.53 1.63
CA ALA A 141 4.94 28.97 1.43
C ALA A 141 3.64 29.76 1.24
N GLY A 142 2.60 29.12 0.71
CA GLY A 142 1.29 29.71 0.52
C GLY A 142 0.45 29.75 1.81
N ASP A 143 -0.73 30.37 1.67
CA ASP A 143 -1.78 30.40 2.68
C ASP A 143 -2.86 29.38 2.29
N ALA A 144 -3.06 28.35 3.12
CA ALA A 144 -4.03 27.28 2.85
C ALA A 144 -5.46 27.80 2.65
N LYS A 145 -5.85 28.87 3.35
CA LYS A 145 -7.17 29.49 3.21
C LYS A 145 -7.33 30.10 1.83
N LYS A 146 -6.35 30.89 1.39
CA LYS A 146 -6.37 31.52 0.06
C LYS A 146 -6.34 30.47 -1.06
N ILE A 147 -5.53 29.43 -0.91
CA ILE A 147 -5.46 28.33 -1.87
C ILE A 147 -6.80 27.60 -1.93
N SER A 148 -7.46 27.35 -0.79
CA SER A 148 -8.79 26.73 -0.75
C SER A 148 -9.85 27.53 -1.49
N ASP A 149 -9.82 28.87 -1.37
CA ASP A 149 -10.77 29.75 -2.05
C ASP A 149 -10.57 29.74 -3.58
N VAL A 150 -9.32 29.67 -4.03
CA VAL A 150 -9.00 29.53 -5.47
C VAL A 150 -9.54 28.19 -5.99
N ILE A 151 -9.24 27.09 -5.31
CA ILE A 151 -9.68 25.75 -5.72
C ILE A 151 -11.22 25.66 -5.77
N ASN A 152 -11.91 26.15 -4.75
CA ASN A 152 -13.38 26.15 -4.70
C ASN A 152 -14.03 26.93 -5.87
N ARG A 153 -13.34 27.94 -6.41
CA ARG A 153 -13.82 28.72 -7.57
C ARG A 153 -13.47 28.06 -8.91
N THR A 154 -12.34 27.37 -8.99
CA THR A 154 -11.88 26.70 -10.21
C THR A 154 -12.62 25.40 -10.49
N PHE A 155 -12.88 24.61 -9.45
CA PHE A 155 -13.47 23.27 -9.59
C PHE A 155 -14.99 23.31 -9.42
N VAL A 156 -15.66 23.94 -10.39
CA VAL A 156 -17.12 24.01 -10.45
C VAL A 156 -17.65 23.40 -11.75
N THR A 157 -18.89 22.92 -11.71
CA THR A 157 -19.64 22.46 -12.87
C THR A 157 -20.95 23.23 -12.97
N ILE A 158 -21.46 23.40 -14.18
CA ILE A 158 -22.76 24.03 -14.43
C ILE A 158 -23.77 22.90 -14.64
N ASP A 159 -24.85 22.88 -13.85
CA ASP A 159 -25.91 21.90 -14.04
C ASP A 159 -26.81 22.24 -15.24
N SER A 160 -27.72 21.32 -15.61
CA SER A 160 -28.66 21.52 -16.71
C SER A 160 -29.62 22.70 -16.51
N GLN A 161 -29.67 23.28 -15.31
CA GLN A 161 -30.47 24.46 -14.96
C GLN A 161 -29.62 25.74 -14.92
N GLY A 162 -28.34 25.68 -15.32
CA GLY A 162 -27.43 26.82 -15.34
C GLY A 162 -26.85 27.19 -13.98
N LYS A 163 -27.03 26.38 -12.94
CA LYS A 163 -26.52 26.65 -11.60
C LYS A 163 -25.13 26.05 -11.41
N THR A 164 -24.20 26.89 -10.96
CA THR A 164 -22.83 26.48 -10.60
C THR A 164 -22.86 25.64 -9.33
N ARG A 165 -22.26 24.45 -9.39
CA ARG A 165 -22.08 23.54 -8.25
C ARG A 165 -20.61 23.17 -8.10
N PRO A 166 -20.10 23.09 -6.86
CA PRO A 166 -18.73 22.62 -6.63
C PRO A 166 -18.61 21.14 -7.06
N ARG A 167 -17.54 20.82 -7.79
CA ARG A 167 -17.21 19.44 -8.20
C ARG A 167 -16.57 18.63 -7.08
N LEU A 168 -15.95 19.33 -6.14
CA LEU A 168 -15.23 18.77 -5.00
C LEU A 168 -15.47 19.67 -3.78
N ASN A 169 -15.16 19.18 -2.60
CA ASN A 169 -15.24 19.92 -1.36
C ASN A 169 -13.81 20.19 -0.83
N VAL A 170 -13.52 21.44 -0.46
CA VAL A 170 -12.22 21.82 0.10
C VAL A 170 -12.42 22.53 1.42
N ALA A 171 -11.66 22.11 2.43
CA ALA A 171 -11.51 22.80 3.69
C ALA A 171 -10.03 23.16 3.92
N ALA A 172 -9.79 24.30 4.54
CA ALA A 172 -8.47 24.68 5.03
C ALA A 172 -8.49 24.71 6.56
N ASP A 173 -7.44 24.16 7.17
CA ASP A 173 -7.12 24.38 8.57
C ASP A 173 -6.01 25.44 8.63
N GLU A 174 -6.40 26.64 9.06
CA GLU A 174 -5.51 27.81 9.14
C GLU A 174 -4.45 27.68 10.23
N ILE A 175 -4.73 26.90 11.29
CA ILE A 175 -3.79 26.73 12.41
C ILE A 175 -2.63 25.83 11.97
N SER A 176 -2.94 24.73 11.27
CA SER A 176 -1.95 23.77 10.80
C SER A 176 -1.45 24.02 9.37
N ASN A 177 -1.99 25.05 8.71
CA ASN A 177 -1.78 25.39 7.28
C ASN A 177 -1.96 24.16 6.37
N LEU A 178 -3.00 23.37 6.65
CA LEU A 178 -3.35 22.17 5.90
C LEU A 178 -4.55 22.42 5.01
N LEU A 179 -4.55 21.78 3.84
CA LEU A 179 -5.65 21.77 2.90
C LEU A 179 -6.21 20.34 2.82
N ILE A 180 -7.49 20.19 3.11
CA ILE A 180 -8.22 18.91 3.06
C ILE A 180 -9.16 18.96 1.86
N VAL A 181 -8.96 18.05 0.92
CA VAL A 181 -9.67 18.02 -0.38
C VAL A 181 -10.45 16.72 -0.47
N ALA A 182 -11.74 16.82 -0.74
CA ALA A 182 -12.68 15.72 -0.88
C ALA A 182 -13.32 15.72 -2.29
N GLY A 183 -13.00 14.79 -3.18
CA GLY A 183 -13.47 14.82 -4.58
C GLY A 183 -13.28 13.52 -5.35
N THR A 184 -13.42 13.55 -6.68
CA THR A 184 -13.04 12.40 -7.51
C THR A 184 -11.51 12.24 -7.56
N PRO A 185 -10.96 11.04 -7.81
CA PRO A 185 -9.51 10.87 -7.94
C PRO A 185 -8.87 11.80 -8.99
N GLU A 186 -9.58 12.05 -10.09
CA GLU A 186 -9.16 12.97 -11.15
C GLU A 186 -9.06 14.41 -10.65
N ASP A 187 -10.09 14.89 -9.93
CA ASP A 187 -10.12 16.23 -9.37
C ASP A 187 -9.01 16.42 -8.30
N ILE A 188 -8.76 15.41 -7.47
CA ILE A 188 -7.71 15.46 -6.44
C ILE A 188 -6.32 15.58 -7.06
N LEU A 189 -6.06 14.85 -8.15
CA LEU A 189 -4.79 14.94 -8.88
C LEU A 189 -4.60 16.34 -9.49
N ALA A 190 -5.65 16.88 -10.10
CA ALA A 190 -5.64 18.24 -10.64
C ALA A 190 -5.41 19.29 -9.56
N VAL A 191 -6.04 19.13 -8.38
CA VAL A 191 -5.79 19.99 -7.22
C VAL A 191 -4.35 19.89 -6.75
N GLY A 192 -3.75 18.71 -6.72
CA GLY A 192 -2.34 18.55 -6.34
C GLY A 192 -1.39 19.38 -7.21
N MET A 193 -1.58 19.35 -8.52
CA MET A 193 -0.78 20.17 -9.45
C MET A 193 -0.99 21.67 -9.23
N LEU A 194 -2.24 22.09 -8.99
CA LEU A 194 -2.56 23.50 -8.73
C LEU A 194 -1.97 23.96 -7.40
N VAL A 195 -2.03 23.13 -6.36
CA VAL A 195 -1.42 23.41 -5.05
C VAL A 195 0.08 23.60 -5.19
N GLU A 196 0.78 22.74 -5.93
CA GLU A 196 2.23 22.90 -6.16
C GLU A 196 2.57 24.23 -6.85
N GLN A 197 1.75 24.68 -7.80
CA GLN A 197 1.92 25.97 -8.48
C GLN A 197 1.58 27.18 -7.60
N LEU A 198 0.65 27.04 -6.66
CA LEU A 198 0.26 28.13 -5.76
C LEU A 198 1.15 28.20 -4.49
N ASP A 199 1.72 27.06 -4.07
CA ASP A 199 2.55 26.92 -2.88
C ASP A 199 4.03 27.26 -3.11
N VAL A 200 4.42 27.66 -4.33
CA VAL A 200 5.76 28.22 -4.60
C VAL A 200 5.92 29.66 -4.13
N GLY A 201 4.86 30.29 -3.62
CA GLY A 201 4.90 31.57 -2.93
C GLY A 201 5.04 32.76 -3.88
N ASN A 202 4.09 33.69 -3.79
CA ASN A 202 4.41 35.09 -3.97
C ASN A 202 5.29 35.46 -2.76
N PRO A 203 6.57 35.85 -2.91
CA PRO A 203 7.35 36.30 -1.77
C PRO A 203 6.57 37.44 -1.14
N LEU A 204 6.20 37.28 0.13
CA LEU A 204 5.70 38.38 0.95
C LEU A 204 6.73 39.49 0.85
N VAL A 205 6.50 40.47 -0.03
CA VAL A 205 7.28 41.70 -0.03
C VAL A 205 7.06 42.27 1.37
N PRO A 206 8.09 42.28 2.25
CA PRO A 206 7.93 42.86 3.57
C PRO A 206 7.48 44.30 3.36
N LYS A 207 6.32 44.65 3.90
CA LYS A 207 5.91 46.05 3.92
C LYS A 207 6.73 46.73 5.02
N ASP A 208 7.77 47.44 4.63
CA ASP A 208 8.52 48.29 5.55
C ASP A 208 7.62 49.43 6.03
N LEU A 209 7.17 49.35 7.28
CA LEU A 209 6.43 50.42 7.92
C LEU A 209 7.41 51.37 8.60
N LYS A 210 7.57 52.57 8.03
CA LYS A 210 8.37 53.64 8.63
C LYS A 210 7.46 54.79 9.03
N VAL A 211 7.30 55.00 10.33
CA VAL A 211 6.62 56.18 10.87
C VAL A 211 7.63 57.32 10.88
N ILE A 212 7.29 58.43 10.24
CA ILE A 212 8.11 59.65 10.21
C ILE A 212 7.34 60.71 10.99
N GLU A 213 7.91 61.18 12.09
CA GLU A 213 7.37 62.31 12.83
C GLU A 213 7.67 63.62 12.09
N LEU A 214 6.67 64.50 12.00
CA LEU A 214 6.76 65.78 11.29
C LEU A 214 6.63 66.94 12.30
N PRO A 215 7.73 67.35 12.97
CA PRO A 215 7.66 68.34 14.05
C PRO A 215 7.32 69.77 13.61
N HIS A 216 7.46 70.09 12.31
CA HIS A 216 7.34 71.46 11.80
C HIS A 216 6.49 71.59 10.52
N ALA A 217 5.94 70.49 9.99
CA ALA A 217 5.23 70.49 8.71
C ALA A 217 3.83 69.90 8.84
N GLU A 218 2.90 70.44 8.05
CA GLU A 218 1.55 69.89 7.91
C GLU A 218 1.60 68.59 7.09
N GLY A 219 1.30 67.47 7.74
CA GLY A 219 1.38 66.13 7.13
C GLY A 219 0.53 65.98 5.86
N GLU A 220 -0.58 66.70 5.76
CA GLU A 220 -1.49 66.61 4.61
C GLU A 220 -0.90 67.21 3.32
N LYS A 221 -0.20 68.36 3.41
CA LYS A 221 0.49 68.96 2.25
C LYS A 221 1.64 68.09 1.76
N LEU A 222 2.40 67.48 2.68
CA LEU A 222 3.51 66.59 2.34
C LEU A 222 3.01 65.27 1.75
N ALA A 223 1.90 64.73 2.25
CA ALA A 223 1.27 63.53 1.68
C ALA A 223 0.82 63.76 0.23
N GLN A 224 0.23 64.92 -0.08
CA GLN A 224 -0.17 65.26 -1.45
C GLN A 224 1.02 65.40 -2.41
N LEU A 225 2.17 65.87 -1.93
CA LEU A 225 3.40 65.96 -2.72
C LEU A 225 4.04 64.58 -2.94
N ALA A 226 4.10 63.75 -1.90
CA ALA A 226 4.70 62.42 -1.95
C ALA A 226 3.90 61.45 -2.84
N GLY A 227 2.57 61.57 -2.89
CA GLY A 227 1.71 60.75 -3.75
C GLY A 227 1.81 61.06 -5.26
N ARG A 228 2.65 62.02 -5.67
CA ARG A 228 2.90 62.39 -7.08
C ARG A 228 4.25 61.90 -7.61
N VAL A 229 5.04 61.20 -6.79
CA VAL A 229 6.33 60.57 -7.15
C VAL A 229 6.09 59.10 -7.44
#